data_AF-A0A6N7D5R5-F1
#
_entry.id   AF-A0A6N7D5R5-F1
#
_cell.length_a   1.000
_cell.length_b   1.000
_cell.length_c   1.000
_cell.angle_alpha   90.00
_cell.angle_beta   90.00
_cell.angle_gamma   90.00
#
_symmetry.space_group_name_H-M   'P 1'
#
loop_
_entity.id
_entity.type
_entity.pdbx_description
1 polymer ?
#
loop_
_entity_poly.entity_id
_entity_poly.type
_entity_poly.pdbx_seq_one_letter_code
_entity_poly.pdbx_strand_id
1 'polypeptide(L)'
;MALRTHLLVIDPQNDFMDIAGAALPVAGARPDMARLAALIVIAGEASSHCVRATAGDLADHLPSGRVDKLVLLADCMSPVPGFEAEARAFLDRLAARGATVCTQADWLRSAGLA
;
A
#
# COMPACT_ATOMS: atom_id res chain seq x y z
N MET A 1 -8.46 -3.75 -27.49
CA MET A 1 -8.48 -3.17 -26.12
C MET A 1 -8.75 -4.31 -25.16
N ALA A 2 -7.75 -4.73 -24.37
CA ALA A 2 -7.96 -5.74 -23.34
C ALA A 2 -8.79 -5.12 -22.21
N LEU A 3 -9.76 -5.87 -21.67
CA LEU A 3 -10.51 -5.44 -20.48
C LEU A 3 -9.53 -5.27 -19.31
N ARG A 4 -9.49 -4.05 -18.75
CA ARG A 4 -8.70 -3.73 -17.55
C ARG A 4 -9.53 -4.03 -16.31
N THR A 5 -9.15 -5.04 -15.56
CA THR A 5 -9.75 -5.35 -14.27
C THR A 5 -9.22 -4.37 -13.23
N HIS A 6 -10.08 -3.45 -12.78
CA HIS A 6 -9.80 -2.59 -11.64
C HIS A 6 -10.38 -3.23 -10.38
N LEU A 7 -9.55 -3.47 -9.37
CA LEU A 7 -9.97 -4.00 -8.08
C LEU A 7 -10.36 -2.84 -7.17
N LEU A 8 -11.66 -2.60 -7.05
CA LEU A 8 -12.24 -1.67 -6.07
C LEU A 8 -12.69 -2.47 -4.85
N VAL A 9 -12.11 -2.16 -3.70
CA VAL A 9 -12.47 -2.77 -2.42
C VAL A 9 -13.40 -1.80 -1.70
N ILE A 10 -14.60 -2.25 -1.39
CA ILE A 10 -15.57 -1.49 -0.61
C ILE A 10 -15.78 -2.26 0.69
N ASP A 11 -15.53 -1.58 1.82
CA ASP A 11 -15.82 -2.06 3.17
C ASP A 11 -15.28 -3.47 3.49
N PRO A 12 -13.94 -3.65 3.56
CA PRO A 12 -13.32 -4.94 3.84
C PRO A 12 -13.54 -5.35 5.31
N GLN A 13 -14.75 -5.83 5.61
CA GLN A 13 -15.17 -6.20 6.95
C GLN A 13 -14.88 -7.65 7.30
N ASN A 14 -14.54 -7.88 8.57
CA ASN A 14 -14.35 -9.23 9.11
C ASN A 14 -15.63 -10.07 9.07
N ASP A 15 -16.81 -9.44 9.06
CA ASP A 15 -18.11 -10.11 9.14
C ASP A 15 -18.42 -11.00 7.94
N PHE A 16 -17.78 -10.77 6.79
CA PHE A 16 -17.92 -11.61 5.59
C PHE A 16 -16.82 -12.65 5.43
N MET A 17 -15.76 -12.57 6.24
CA MET A 17 -14.65 -13.52 6.14
C MET A 17 -15.05 -14.89 6.70
N ASP A 18 -14.55 -15.96 6.09
CA ASP A 18 -14.64 -17.34 6.58
C ASP A 18 -13.69 -17.57 7.77
N ILE A 19 -13.93 -16.82 8.85
CA ILE A 19 -13.24 -16.87 10.15
C ILE A 19 -14.23 -17.09 11.30
N ALA A 20 -13.72 -17.53 12.44
CA ALA A 20 -14.52 -17.66 13.65
C ALA A 20 -15.07 -16.29 14.11
N GLY A 21 -16.37 -16.23 14.41
CA GLY A 21 -17.03 -15.01 14.90
C GLY A 21 -17.59 -14.09 13.81
N ALA A 22 -17.43 -14.42 12.53
CA ALA A 22 -18.03 -13.68 11.42
C ALA A 22 -19.56 -13.80 11.40
N ALA A 23 -20.27 -12.70 11.12
CA ALA A 23 -21.73 -12.66 11.09
C ALA A 23 -22.33 -13.33 9.84
N LEU A 24 -21.67 -13.24 8.69
CA LEU A 24 -22.12 -13.78 7.40
C LEU A 24 -20.93 -14.29 6.54
N PRO A 25 -20.29 -15.41 6.94
CA PRO A 25 -19.08 -15.88 6.27
C PRO A 25 -19.34 -16.33 4.82
N VAL A 26 -18.53 -15.81 3.89
CA VAL A 26 -18.48 -16.24 2.48
C VAL A 26 -17.26 -17.15 2.29
N ALA A 27 -17.49 -18.35 1.77
CA ALA A 27 -16.40 -19.32 1.54
C ALA A 27 -15.33 -18.74 0.61
N GLY A 28 -14.06 -18.76 1.06
CA GLY A 28 -12.92 -18.23 0.30
C GLY A 28 -12.62 -16.74 0.53
N ALA A 29 -13.45 -16.01 1.29
CA ALA A 29 -13.28 -14.58 1.50
C ALA A 29 -11.96 -14.21 2.21
N ARG A 30 -11.54 -14.97 3.23
CA ARG A 30 -10.27 -14.73 3.92
C ARG A 30 -9.05 -14.92 3.02
N PRO A 31 -8.88 -16.04 2.28
CA PRO A 31 -7.74 -16.16 1.37
C PRO A 31 -7.80 -15.14 0.22
N ASP A 32 -8.98 -14.68 -0.21
CA ASP A 32 -9.12 -13.54 -1.14
C ASP A 32 -8.60 -12.24 -0.52
N MET A 33 -9.03 -11.90 0.70
CA MET A 33 -8.54 -10.72 1.41
C MET A 33 -7.05 -10.78 1.69
N ALA A 34 -6.49 -11.96 1.97
CA ALA A 34 -5.06 -12.14 2.14
C ALA A 34 -4.27 -11.88 0.85
N ARG A 35 -4.81 -12.30 -0.32
CA ARG A 35 -4.24 -11.96 -1.63
C ARG A 35 -4.33 -10.47 -1.92
N LEU A 36 -5.48 -9.87 -1.65
CA LEU A 36 -5.70 -8.43 -1.80
C LEU A 36 -4.70 -7.63 -0.96
N ALA A 37 -4.53 -7.99 0.32
CA ALA A 37 -3.61 -7.35 1.25
C ALA A 37 -2.13 -7.70 0.99
N ALA A 38 -1.81 -8.44 -0.08
CA ALA A 38 -0.44 -8.74 -0.46
C ALA A 38 0.29 -7.53 -1.07
N LEU A 39 -0.43 -6.45 -1.39
CA LEU A 39 0.11 -5.24 -1.99
C LEU A 39 -0.62 -4.02 -1.45
N ILE A 40 0.14 -3.00 -1.04
CA ILE A 40 -0.39 -1.70 -0.60
C ILE A 40 0.36 -0.61 -1.37
N VAL A 41 -0.35 0.08 -2.26
CA VAL A 41 0.19 1.22 -3.01
C VAL A 41 -0.18 2.51 -2.30
N ILE A 42 0.81 3.36 -2.05
CA ILE A 42 0.71 4.56 -1.23
C ILE A 42 1.03 5.79 -2.08
N ALA A 43 0.10 6.74 -2.09
CA ALA A 43 0.18 8.05 -2.74
C ALA A 43 -0.63 9.06 -1.90
N GLY A 44 -0.56 10.36 -2.23
CA GLY A 44 -1.29 11.42 -1.54
C GLY A 44 -0.38 12.44 -0.87
N GLU A 45 -0.90 13.23 0.06
CA GLU A 45 -0.17 14.36 0.64
C GLU A 45 -0.23 14.42 2.17
N ALA A 46 0.85 14.85 2.86
CA ALA A 46 2.19 15.19 2.36
C ALA A 46 3.21 14.07 2.64
N SER A 47 4.18 13.89 1.73
CA SER A 47 5.26 12.89 1.87
C SER A 47 6.17 13.13 3.07
N SER A 48 6.18 14.35 3.63
CA SER A 48 6.90 14.70 4.85
C SER A 48 6.07 14.51 6.15
N HIS A 49 4.75 14.31 6.07
CA HIS A 49 3.84 14.35 7.23
C HIS A 49 2.84 13.18 7.25
N CYS A 50 1.65 13.36 6.66
CA CYS A 50 0.57 12.38 6.75
C CYS A 50 0.96 11.06 6.09
N VAL A 51 1.45 11.11 4.85
CA VAL A 51 1.91 9.91 4.13
C VAL A 51 3.08 9.28 4.88
N ARG A 52 4.01 10.10 5.40
CA ARG A 52 5.13 9.62 6.20
C ARG A 52 4.69 8.84 7.43
N ALA A 53 3.76 9.41 8.21
CA ALA A 53 3.25 8.80 9.42
C ALA A 53 2.56 7.47 9.09
N THR A 54 1.59 7.49 8.17
CA THR A 54 0.87 6.27 7.79
C THR A 54 1.78 5.18 7.23
N ALA A 55 2.69 5.50 6.31
CA ALA A 55 3.60 4.51 5.74
C ALA A 55 4.63 4.01 6.78
N GLY A 56 5.06 4.87 7.71
CA GLY A 56 5.89 4.48 8.85
C GLY A 56 5.16 3.50 9.77
N ASP A 57 3.95 3.83 10.20
CA ASP A 57 3.13 2.99 11.06
C ASP A 57 2.85 1.64 10.40
N LEU A 58 2.55 1.62 9.09
CA LEU A 58 2.41 0.37 8.34
C LEU A 58 3.71 -0.44 8.36
N ALA A 59 4.85 0.18 8.07
CA ALA A 59 6.12 -0.53 8.05
C ALA A 59 6.51 -1.08 9.44
N ASP A 60 6.14 -0.39 10.51
CA ASP A 60 6.47 -0.75 11.90
C ASP A 60 5.47 -1.75 12.52
N HIS A 61 4.21 -1.73 12.08
CA HIS A 61 3.13 -2.46 12.74
C HIS A 61 2.41 -3.49 11.86
N LEU A 62 2.79 -3.64 10.59
CA LEU A 62 2.26 -4.72 9.75
C LEU A 62 2.49 -6.08 10.46
N PRO A 63 1.42 -6.82 10.81
CA PRO A 63 1.57 -8.08 11.56
C PRO A 63 2.39 -9.14 10.80
N SER A 64 2.42 -9.04 9.47
CA SER A 64 3.21 -9.92 8.62
C SER A 64 4.71 -9.60 8.58
N GLY A 65 5.13 -8.42 9.03
CA GLY A 65 6.51 -7.91 8.87
C GLY A 65 6.96 -7.69 7.41
N ARG A 66 6.08 -7.91 6.44
CA ARG A 66 6.36 -7.85 5.00
C ARG A 66 6.31 -6.40 4.48
N VAL A 67 7.36 -5.65 4.76
CA VAL A 67 7.53 -4.26 4.27
C VAL A 67 7.62 -4.20 2.73
N ASP A 68 8.04 -5.28 2.08
CA ASP A 68 8.12 -5.43 0.63
C ASP A 68 6.77 -5.32 -0.11
N LYS A 69 5.66 -5.40 0.63
CA LYS A 69 4.32 -5.18 0.08
C LYS A 69 3.96 -3.70 -0.07
N LEU A 70 4.73 -2.81 0.56
CA LEU A 70 4.50 -1.36 0.50
C LEU A 70 5.16 -0.79 -0.75
N VAL A 71 4.38 -0.12 -1.59
CA VAL A 71 4.85 0.58 -2.79
C VAL A 71 4.51 2.06 -2.66
N LEU A 72 5.52 2.92 -2.59
CA LEU A 72 5.36 4.37 -2.52
C LEU A 72 5.56 4.98 -3.91
N LEU A 73 4.54 5.69 -4.40
CA LEU A 73 4.57 6.38 -5.69
C LEU A 73 5.14 7.79 -5.49
N ALA A 74 6.46 7.92 -5.64
CA ALA A 74 7.20 9.13 -5.26
C ALA A 74 6.80 10.38 -6.07
N ASP A 75 6.27 10.21 -7.28
CA ASP A 75 5.77 11.27 -8.15
C ASP A 75 4.26 11.54 -7.97
N CYS A 76 3.59 10.83 -7.06
CA CYS A 76 2.19 11.05 -6.68
C CYS A 76 2.06 11.60 -5.24
N MET A 77 3.10 12.31 -4.79
CA MET A 77 3.16 12.99 -3.49
C MET A 77 4.19 14.12 -3.51
N SER A 78 4.09 15.04 -2.56
CA SER A 78 5.04 16.13 -2.37
C SER A 78 5.30 16.40 -0.89
N PRO A 79 6.50 16.88 -0.53
CA PRO A 79 6.74 17.35 0.82
C PRO A 79 6.07 18.72 1.01
N VAL A 80 5.66 19.01 2.24
CA VAL A 80 5.44 20.40 2.66
C VAL A 80 6.73 21.20 2.37
N PRO A 81 6.67 22.39 1.75
CA PRO A 81 7.85 23.18 1.44
C PRO A 81 8.77 23.38 2.66
N GLY A 82 10.06 23.17 2.48
CA GLY A 82 11.08 23.24 3.54
C GLY A 82 11.32 21.92 4.29
N PHE A 83 10.63 20.83 3.93
CA PHE A 83 10.81 19.48 4.49
C PHE A 83 11.27 18.45 3.44
N GLU A 84 11.88 18.91 2.35
CA GLU A 84 12.30 18.06 1.22
C GLU A 84 13.35 17.03 1.64
N ALA A 85 14.27 17.42 2.53
CA ALA A 85 15.33 16.55 3.03
C ALA A 85 14.77 15.43 3.91
N GLU A 86 13.82 15.75 4.80
CA GLU A 86 13.15 14.81 5.68
C GLU A 86 12.31 13.80 4.90
N ALA A 87 11.58 14.27 3.89
CA ALA A 87 10.82 13.40 3.01
C ALA A 87 11.73 12.45 2.23
N ARG A 88 12.83 12.96 1.63
CA ARG A 88 13.81 12.12 0.93
C ARG A 88 14.41 11.08 1.87
N ALA A 89 14.89 11.50 3.04
CA ALA A 89 15.49 10.62 4.03
C ALA A 89 14.49 9.55 4.51
N PHE A 90 13.21 9.88 4.61
CA PHE A 90 12.17 8.90 4.93
C PHE A 90 11.98 7.85 3.83
N LEU A 91 11.85 8.28 2.57
CA LEU A 91 11.69 7.38 1.44
C LEU A 91 12.90 6.43 1.32
N ASP A 92 14.12 6.96 1.47
CA ASP A 92 15.35 6.16 1.43
C ASP A 92 15.39 5.13 2.57
N ARG A 93 14.95 5.51 3.79
CA ARG A 93 14.85 4.57 4.91
C ARG A 93 13.83 3.46 4.67
N LEU A 94 12.65 3.77 4.11
CA LEU A 94 11.66 2.74 3.80
C LEU A 94 12.16 1.81 2.68
N ALA A 95 12.81 2.35 1.66
CA ALA A 95 13.42 1.56 0.60
C ALA A 95 14.49 0.59 1.18
N ALA A 96 15.34 1.07 2.09
CA ALA A 96 16.34 0.24 2.76
C ALA A 96 15.72 -0.87 3.63
N ARG A 97 14.48 -0.70 4.09
CA ARG A 97 13.71 -1.72 4.82
C ARG A 97 12.98 -2.72 3.91
N GLY A 98 13.06 -2.53 2.60
CA GLY A 98 12.49 -3.42 1.58
C GLY A 98 11.24 -2.90 0.89
N ALA A 99 10.72 -1.71 1.25
CA ALA A 99 9.63 -1.11 0.49
C ALA A 99 10.08 -0.74 -0.92
N THR A 100 9.15 -0.73 -1.87
CA THR A 100 9.44 -0.20 -3.21
C THR A 100 9.14 1.29 -3.25
N VAL A 101 10.10 2.11 -3.70
CA VAL A 101 9.88 3.53 -3.99
C VAL A 101 10.14 3.74 -5.48
N CYS A 102 9.13 4.18 -6.22
CA CYS A 102 9.21 4.30 -7.68
C CYS A 102 8.25 5.37 -8.20
N THR A 103 8.30 5.64 -9.51
CA THR A 103 7.28 6.45 -10.17
C THR A 103 6.02 5.63 -10.44
N GLN A 104 4.87 6.26 -10.57
CA GLN A 104 3.63 5.60 -10.98
C GLN A 104 3.78 4.88 -12.32
N ALA A 105 4.56 5.44 -13.24
CA ALA A 105 4.78 4.86 -14.56
C ALA A 105 5.65 3.60 -14.48
N ASP A 106 6.70 3.60 -13.66
CA ASP A 106 7.50 2.41 -13.40
C ASP A 106 6.68 1.32 -12.72
N TRP A 107 5.87 1.71 -11.73
CA TRP A 107 4.98 0.78 -11.04
C TRP A 107 4.00 0.12 -12.00
N LEU A 108 3.25 0.91 -12.78
CA LEU A 108 2.28 0.39 -13.75
C LEU A 108 2.93 -0.54 -14.78
N ARG A 109 4.15 -0.24 -15.26
CA ARG A 109 4.92 -1.15 -16.12
C ARG A 109 5.25 -2.46 -15.41
N SER A 110 5.77 -2.38 -14.19
CA SER A 110 6.13 -3.58 -13.42
C SER A 110 4.93 -4.47 -13.08
N ALA A 111 3.75 -3.86 -12.93
CA ALA A 111 2.48 -4.54 -12.68
C ALA A 111 1.78 -5.06 -13.95
N GLY A 112 2.32 -4.81 -15.15
CA GLY A 112 1.68 -5.17 -16.42
C GLY A 112 0.40 -4.37 -16.72
N LEU A 113 0.30 -3.16 -16.20
CA LEU A 113 -0.86 -2.26 -16.30
C LEU A 113 -0.63 -1.06 -17.25
N ALA A 114 0.57 -0.92 -17.82
CA ALA A 114 0.97 0.13 -18.76
C ALA A 114 1.18 -0.42 -20.17
#